data_AF-A0A0S1MKH1-F1
#
_entry.id   AF-A0A0S1MKH1-F1
#
_cell.length_a   1.000
_cell.length_b   1.000
_cell.length_c   1.000
_cell.angle_alpha   90.00
_cell.angle_beta   90.00
_cell.angle_gamma   90.00
#
_symmetry.space_group_name_H-M   'P 1'
#
loop_
_entity.id
_entity.type
_entity.pdbx_description
1 polymer ?
#
loop_
_entity_poly.entity_id
_entity_poly.type
_entity_poly.pdbx_seq_one_letter_code
_entity_poly.pdbx_strand_id
1 'polypeptide(L)'
;MKSSKKTQELLWLVTVLYAASFDERRGVYVLDFAVMHLVTSALFLPTIISAINPSLHPALLTAFFKVSVTVWVAMGRPRLQLSEILRDPANVELPRDQNPNKGENPWFKVLSSAARHPDEHTTKIVRTLEFSSRVYGSTPKGFYKSNLRGTEQLDSSIFLRAAIMTLNKQDWAVKSNFRQFKWFM
;
A
#
# COMPACT_ATOMS: atom_id res chain seq x y z
N MET A 1 19.24 7.68 6.51
CA MET A 1 18.27 7.97 7.60
C MET A 1 17.68 6.65 8.09
N LYS A 2 18.03 6.17 9.29
CA LYS A 2 17.38 4.97 9.85
C LYS A 2 16.01 5.39 10.39
N SER A 3 14.95 5.03 9.68
CA SER A 3 13.57 5.13 10.17
C SER A 3 13.46 4.42 11.52
N SER A 4 12.76 5.01 12.50
CA SER A 4 12.47 4.28 13.75
C SER A 4 11.71 3.00 13.42
N LYS A 5 11.92 1.93 14.21
CA LYS A 5 11.19 0.65 14.05
C LYS A 5 9.67 0.86 14.06
N LYS A 6 9.18 1.81 14.86
CA LYS A 6 7.76 2.14 14.97
C LYS A 6 7.21 2.83 13.73
N THR A 7 7.98 3.71 13.11
CA THR A 7 7.61 4.31 11.82
C THR A 7 7.46 3.25 10.73
N GLN A 8 8.38 2.28 10.69
CA GLN A 8 8.27 1.15 9.79
C GLN A 8 7.01 0.32 10.07
N GLU A 9 6.78 -0.07 11.33
CA GLU A 9 5.57 -0.82 11.73
C GLU A 9 4.27 -0.12 11.28
N LEU A 10 4.18 1.21 11.39
CA LEU A 10 3.01 1.96 10.94
C LEU A 10 2.84 1.94 9.43
N LEU A 11 3.93 2.06 8.67
CA LEU A 11 3.87 1.95 7.21
C LEU A 11 3.39 0.57 6.76
N TRP A 12 3.87 -0.50 7.40
CA TRP A 12 3.39 -1.86 7.17
C TRP A 12 1.91 -2.01 7.51
N LEU A 13 1.49 -1.50 8.67
CA LEU A 13 0.10 -1.53 9.10
C LEU A 13 -0.82 -0.89 8.05
N VAL A 14 -0.56 0.35 7.64
CA VAL A 14 -1.43 1.05 6.68
C VAL A 14 -1.40 0.40 5.30
N THR A 15 -0.27 -0.20 4.89
CA THR A 15 -0.17 -0.98 3.65
C THR A 15 -1.07 -2.22 3.72
N VAL A 16 -1.07 -2.94 4.85
CA VAL A 16 -1.96 -4.09 5.06
C VAL A 16 -3.43 -3.66 5.07
N LEU A 17 -3.77 -2.58 5.79
CA LEU A 17 -5.14 -2.05 5.81
C LEU A 17 -5.61 -1.65 4.40
N TYR A 18 -4.74 -1.06 3.59
CA TYR A 18 -5.07 -0.68 2.22
C TYR A 18 -5.23 -1.88 1.30
N ALA A 19 -4.21 -2.74 1.23
CA ALA A 19 -4.10 -3.77 0.22
C ALA A 19 -4.97 -4.99 0.52
N ALA A 20 -5.07 -5.39 1.79
CA ALA A 20 -5.74 -6.63 2.19
C ALA A 20 -7.22 -6.44 2.57
N SER A 21 -7.72 -5.20 2.62
CA SER A 21 -9.15 -4.96 2.87
C SER A 21 -10.00 -5.53 1.73
N PHE A 22 -10.93 -6.41 2.07
CA PHE A 22 -11.79 -7.13 1.13
C PHE A 22 -13.27 -6.90 1.46
N ASP A 23 -14.05 -6.55 0.43
CA ASP A 23 -15.51 -6.46 0.50
C ASP A 23 -16.10 -7.82 0.11
N GLU A 24 -16.56 -8.58 1.10
CA GLU A 24 -17.16 -9.91 0.90
C GLU A 24 -18.43 -9.87 0.04
N ARG A 25 -19.17 -8.75 0.02
CA ARG A 25 -20.41 -8.64 -0.77
C ARG A 25 -20.12 -8.44 -2.24
N ARG A 26 -19.07 -7.67 -2.54
CA ARG A 26 -18.65 -7.37 -3.93
C ARG A 26 -17.63 -8.37 -4.46
N GLY A 27 -17.00 -9.15 -3.59
CA GLY A 27 -15.96 -10.12 -3.97
C GLY A 27 -14.68 -9.44 -4.48
N VAL A 28 -14.36 -8.24 -4.00
CA VAL A 28 -13.19 -7.46 -4.47
C VAL A 28 -12.39 -6.88 -3.32
N TYR A 29 -11.08 -6.68 -3.56
CA TYR A 29 -10.26 -5.86 -2.69
C TYR A 29 -10.66 -4.39 -2.79
N VAL A 30 -10.75 -3.73 -1.64
CA VAL A 30 -11.30 -2.40 -1.54
C VAL A 30 -10.33 -1.39 -2.14
N LEU A 31 -9.06 -1.32 -1.70
CA LEU A 31 -8.15 -0.26 -2.15
C LEU A 31 -8.82 1.13 -2.01
N ASP A 32 -9.12 1.46 -0.75
CA ASP A 32 -9.97 2.58 -0.35
C ASP A 32 -9.30 3.96 -0.47
N PHE A 33 -10.09 5.00 -0.78
CA PHE A 33 -9.60 6.37 -0.91
C PHE A 33 -9.04 6.95 0.38
N ALA A 34 -9.75 6.86 1.50
CA ALA A 34 -9.26 7.40 2.76
C ALA A 34 -8.06 6.60 3.28
N VAL A 35 -8.07 5.28 3.12
CA VAL A 35 -6.97 4.43 3.62
C VAL A 35 -5.69 4.64 2.82
N MET A 36 -5.75 4.89 1.50
CA MET A 36 -4.52 5.16 0.74
C MET A 36 -3.86 6.49 1.14
N HIS A 37 -4.62 7.47 1.63
CA HIS A 37 -4.05 8.69 2.20
C HIS A 37 -3.20 8.40 3.44
N LEU A 38 -3.56 7.38 4.22
CA LEU A 38 -2.72 6.93 5.34
C LEU A 38 -1.41 6.34 4.83
N VAL A 39 -1.44 5.52 3.77
CA VAL A 39 -0.23 4.95 3.15
C VAL A 39 0.70 6.06 2.68
N THR A 40 0.18 7.00 1.88
CA THR A 40 0.96 8.11 1.34
C THR A 40 1.47 9.06 2.42
N SER A 41 0.71 9.28 3.50
CA SER A 41 1.14 10.08 4.65
C SER A 41 2.25 9.40 5.46
N ALA A 42 2.22 8.07 5.59
CA ALA A 42 3.22 7.30 6.34
C ALA A 42 4.65 7.48 5.78
N LEU A 43 4.77 7.81 4.49
CA LEU A 43 6.05 8.13 3.84
C LEU A 43 6.80 9.28 4.54
N PHE A 44 6.08 10.24 5.11
CA PHE A 44 6.67 11.44 5.71
C PHE A 44 7.03 11.26 7.19
N LEU A 45 6.55 10.20 7.84
CA LEU A 45 6.82 9.95 9.26
C LEU A 45 8.32 9.94 9.61
N PRO A 46 9.23 9.31 8.83
CA PRO A 46 10.66 9.35 9.13
C PRO A 46 11.21 10.79 9.14
N THR A 47 10.80 11.60 8.18
CA THR A 47 11.25 12.99 8.05
C THR A 47 10.68 13.87 9.17
N ILE A 48 9.39 13.75 9.47
CA ILE A 48 8.75 14.51 10.56
C ILE A 48 9.40 14.15 11.90
N ILE A 49 9.59 12.86 12.18
CA ILE A 49 10.26 12.40 13.40
C ILE A 49 11.69 12.93 13.50
N SER A 50 12.41 13.04 12.39
CA SER A 50 13.76 13.63 12.42
C SER A 50 13.78 15.15 12.67
N ALA A 51 12.66 15.84 12.49
CA ALA A 51 12.57 17.29 12.53
C ALA A 51 11.91 17.86 13.80
N ILE A 52 11.31 17.02 14.64
CA ILE A 52 10.61 17.45 15.86
C ILE A 52 11.35 17.04 17.13
N ASN A 53 10.93 17.58 18.28
CA ASN A 53 11.49 17.21 19.58
C ASN A 53 11.25 15.71 19.85
N PRO A 54 12.29 14.93 20.25
CA PRO A 54 12.16 13.52 20.62
C PRO A 54 11.07 13.20 21.64
N SER A 55 10.75 14.13 22.54
CA SER A 55 9.66 13.98 23.51
C SER A 55 8.28 13.85 22.86
N LEU A 56 8.10 14.36 21.64
CA LEU A 56 6.85 14.31 20.89
C LEU A 56 6.69 13.06 20.02
N HIS A 57 7.76 12.26 19.83
CA HIS A 57 7.72 11.07 18.97
C HIS A 57 6.62 10.08 19.38
N PRO A 58 6.47 9.70 20.67
CA PRO A 58 5.44 8.75 21.07
C PRO A 58 4.04 9.28 20.77
N ALA A 59 3.79 10.56 21.07
CA ALA A 59 2.50 11.20 20.84
C ALA A 59 2.12 11.20 19.35
N LEU A 60 3.04 11.58 18.46
CA LEU A 60 2.82 11.59 17.01
C LEU A 60 2.55 10.18 16.47
N LEU A 61 3.38 9.19 16.82
CA LEU A 61 3.24 7.83 16.31
C LEU A 61 1.97 7.16 16.83
N THR A 62 1.61 7.39 18.09
CA THR A 62 0.33 6.92 18.66
C THR A 62 -0.86 7.61 18.01
N ALA A 63 -0.79 8.92 17.75
CA ALA A 63 -1.85 9.64 17.04
C ALA A 63 -2.05 9.08 15.63
N PHE A 64 -0.97 8.89 14.87
CA PHE A 64 -1.02 8.32 13.53
C PHE A 64 -1.63 6.91 13.52
N PHE A 65 -1.23 6.05 14.47
CA PHE A 65 -1.84 4.72 14.66
C PHE A 65 -3.36 4.82 14.89
N LYS A 66 -3.78 5.65 15.85
CA LYS A 66 -5.19 5.81 16.20
C LYS A 66 -6.01 6.33 15.03
N VAL A 67 -5.50 7.34 14.31
CA VAL A 67 -6.14 7.85 13.09
C VAL A 67 -6.26 6.76 12.03
N SER A 68 -5.21 5.98 11.82
CA SER A 68 -5.21 4.91 10.81
C SER A 68 -6.29 3.86 11.09
N VAL A 69 -6.41 3.41 12.34
CA VAL A 69 -7.44 2.46 12.75
C VAL A 69 -8.83 3.09 12.68
N THR A 70 -8.97 4.36 13.11
CA THR A 70 -10.25 5.07 13.09
C THR A 70 -10.78 5.23 11.67
N VAL A 71 -9.93 5.64 10.73
CA VAL A 71 -10.30 5.76 9.31
C VAL A 71 -10.70 4.40 8.75
N TRP A 72 -9.91 3.34 8.97
CA TRP A 72 -10.26 1.99 8.49
C TRP A 72 -11.60 1.48 9.05
N VAL A 73 -11.89 1.75 10.33
CA VAL A 73 -13.19 1.42 10.94
C VAL A 73 -14.31 2.26 10.33
N ALA A 74 -14.08 3.56 10.11
CA ALA A 74 -15.05 4.45 9.48
C ALA A 74 -15.40 4.02 8.05
N MET A 75 -14.45 3.41 7.32
CA MET A 75 -14.66 2.81 5.99
C MET A 75 -15.31 1.42 6.05
N GLY A 76 -15.99 1.09 7.16
CA GLY A 76 -16.78 -0.13 7.32
C GLY A 76 -16.01 -1.33 7.87
N ARG A 77 -14.75 -1.14 8.30
CA ARG A 77 -13.89 -2.21 8.83
C ARG A 77 -13.86 -3.46 7.93
N PRO A 78 -13.48 -3.34 6.64
CA PRO A 78 -13.47 -4.48 5.72
C PRO A 78 -12.59 -5.61 6.26
N ARG A 79 -12.97 -6.86 5.96
CA ARG A 79 -12.20 -8.03 6.41
C ARG A 79 -10.82 -8.01 5.74
N LEU A 80 -9.77 -8.27 6.50
CA LEU A 80 -8.42 -8.38 5.95
C LEU A 80 -8.16 -9.79 5.42
N GLN A 81 -8.03 -9.94 4.10
CA GLN A 81 -7.69 -11.18 3.41
C GLN A 81 -6.19 -11.22 3.04
N LEU A 82 -5.35 -11.24 4.08
CA LEU A 82 -3.90 -11.09 3.94
C LEU A 82 -3.21 -12.34 3.38
N SER A 83 -3.73 -13.53 3.65
CA SER A 83 -3.15 -14.76 3.09
C SER A 83 -3.46 -14.89 1.61
N GLU A 84 -4.66 -14.47 1.24
CA GLU A 84 -5.23 -14.58 -0.10
C GLU A 84 -4.51 -13.62 -1.05
N ILE A 85 -4.32 -12.35 -0.66
CA ILE A 85 -3.62 -11.37 -1.50
C ILE A 85 -2.19 -11.80 -1.85
N LEU A 86 -1.52 -12.51 -0.93
CA LEU A 86 -0.13 -12.97 -1.11
C LEU A 86 -0.03 -14.27 -1.92
N ARG A 87 -1.11 -15.06 -1.99
CA ARG A 87 -1.13 -16.36 -2.70
C ARG A 87 -1.72 -16.28 -4.09
N ASP A 88 -2.71 -15.42 -4.28
CA ASP A 88 -3.45 -15.33 -5.52
C ASP A 88 -2.58 -14.65 -6.61
N PRO A 89 -2.29 -15.36 -7.72
CA PRO A 89 -1.51 -14.81 -8.83
C PRO A 89 -2.23 -13.68 -9.56
N ALA A 90 -3.57 -13.59 -9.50
CA ALA A 90 -4.33 -12.51 -10.13
C ALA A 90 -3.97 -11.13 -9.53
N ASN A 91 -3.55 -11.09 -8.26
CA ASN A 91 -3.13 -9.85 -7.58
C ASN A 91 -1.77 -9.32 -8.04
N VAL A 92 -1.05 -10.06 -8.87
CA VAL A 92 0.17 -9.61 -9.56
C VAL A 92 0.05 -9.70 -11.07
N GLU A 93 -1.15 -9.98 -11.59
CA GLU A 93 -1.37 -10.06 -13.02
C GLU A 93 -1.29 -8.66 -13.63
N LEU A 94 -0.39 -8.51 -14.59
CA LEU A 94 -0.19 -7.30 -15.37
C LEU A 94 -0.90 -7.46 -16.70
N PRO A 95 -1.45 -6.37 -17.28
CA PRO A 95 -1.90 -6.40 -18.67
C PRO A 95 -0.79 -6.90 -19.61
N ARG A 96 -1.17 -7.59 -20.70
CA ARG A 96 -0.20 -8.25 -21.60
C ARG A 96 0.88 -7.32 -22.13
N ASP A 97 0.53 -6.07 -22.44
CA ASP A 97 1.42 -5.00 -22.93
C ASP A 97 2.30 -4.40 -21.81
N GLN A 98 1.96 -4.65 -20.56
CA GLN A 98 2.68 -4.20 -19.37
C GLN A 98 3.54 -5.30 -18.73
N ASN A 99 3.50 -6.54 -19.26
CA ASN A 99 4.33 -7.63 -18.76
C ASN A 99 5.83 -7.30 -18.93
N PRO A 100 6.64 -7.42 -17.86
CA PRO A 100 8.08 -7.32 -17.96
C PRO A 100 8.62 -8.53 -18.75
N ASN A 101 9.67 -8.32 -19.53
CA ASN A 101 10.42 -9.42 -20.12
C ASN A 101 11.05 -10.29 -19.01
N LYS A 102 11.45 -11.51 -19.35
CA LYS A 102 12.11 -12.41 -18.40
C LYS A 102 13.36 -11.75 -17.80
N GLY A 103 13.36 -11.57 -16.48
CA GLY A 103 14.47 -10.96 -15.74
C GLY A 103 14.38 -9.43 -15.60
N GLU A 104 13.40 -8.76 -16.21
CA GLU A 104 13.16 -7.35 -15.97
C GLU A 104 12.50 -7.11 -14.60
N ASN A 105 12.89 -6.02 -13.94
CA ASN A 105 12.27 -5.60 -12.70
C ASN A 105 10.86 -5.03 -12.98
N PRO A 106 9.78 -5.64 -12.44
CA PRO A 106 8.40 -5.19 -12.67
C PRO A 106 8.12 -3.75 -12.22
N TRP A 107 8.90 -3.22 -11.27
CA TRP A 107 8.74 -1.84 -10.81
C TRP A 107 8.91 -0.81 -11.94
N PHE A 108 9.72 -1.08 -12.97
CA PHE A 108 9.87 -0.14 -14.09
C PHE A 108 8.56 0.09 -14.85
N LYS A 109 7.76 -0.96 -15.06
CA LYS A 109 6.46 -0.88 -15.73
C LYS A 109 5.45 -0.13 -14.86
N VAL A 110 5.38 -0.51 -13.57
CA VAL A 110 4.53 0.11 -12.55
C VAL A 110 4.81 1.62 -12.42
N LEU A 111 6.08 2.01 -12.26
CA LEU A 111 6.48 3.41 -12.12
C LEU A 111 6.23 4.20 -13.40
N SER A 112 6.53 3.63 -14.58
CA SER A 112 6.31 4.29 -15.86
C SER A 112 4.82 4.59 -16.09
N SER A 113 3.93 3.66 -15.75
CA SER A 113 2.48 3.86 -15.81
C SER A 113 2.04 4.94 -14.82
N ALA A 114 2.43 4.81 -13.55
CA ALA A 114 2.03 5.74 -12.49
C ALA A 114 2.52 7.17 -12.70
N ALA A 115 3.70 7.37 -13.30
CA ALA A 115 4.26 8.69 -13.60
C ALA A 115 3.46 9.45 -14.68
N ARG A 116 2.73 8.74 -15.54
CA ARG A 116 1.90 9.31 -16.60
C ARG A 116 0.42 9.33 -16.23
N HIS A 117 0.05 8.83 -15.05
CA HIS A 117 -1.33 8.66 -14.64
C HIS A 117 -1.99 10.04 -14.37
N PRO A 118 -3.23 10.30 -14.87
CA PRO A 118 -3.90 11.58 -14.68
C PRO A 118 -4.39 11.81 -13.24
N ASP A 119 -4.60 10.73 -12.49
CA ASP A 119 -4.86 10.79 -11.05
C ASP A 119 -3.54 10.82 -10.27
N GLU A 120 -3.26 11.96 -9.66
CA GLU A 120 -2.12 12.16 -8.77
C GLU A 120 -2.11 11.21 -7.56
N HIS A 121 -3.27 10.73 -7.10
CA HIS A 121 -3.34 9.79 -5.97
C HIS A 121 -2.68 8.46 -6.32
N THR A 122 -2.89 7.97 -7.55
CA THR A 122 -2.20 6.79 -8.10
C THR A 122 -0.69 6.97 -8.10
N THR A 123 -0.20 8.12 -8.57
CA THR A 123 1.25 8.41 -8.55
C THR A 123 1.80 8.44 -7.12
N LYS A 124 1.11 9.12 -6.20
CA LYS A 124 1.53 9.26 -4.79
C LYS A 124 1.61 7.90 -4.11
N ILE A 125 0.60 7.05 -4.27
CA ILE A 125 0.57 5.75 -3.61
C ILE A 125 1.60 4.78 -4.20
N VAL A 126 1.71 4.70 -5.53
CA VAL A 126 2.69 3.82 -6.19
C VAL A 126 4.12 4.22 -5.81
N ARG A 127 4.43 5.53 -5.78
CA ARG A 127 5.72 6.04 -5.31
C ARG A 127 6.00 5.62 -3.86
N THR A 128 5.00 5.68 -3.00
CA THR A 128 5.14 5.33 -1.59
C THR A 128 5.37 3.83 -1.41
N LEU A 129 4.67 2.99 -2.17
CA LEU A 129 4.83 1.54 -2.15
C LEU A 129 6.20 1.12 -2.73
N GLU A 130 6.68 1.77 -3.79
CA GLU A 130 8.04 1.53 -4.31
C GLU A 130 9.10 1.87 -3.26
N PHE A 131 9.00 3.06 -2.66
CA PHE A 131 9.91 3.47 -1.59
C PHE A 131 9.94 2.42 -0.47
N SER A 132 8.76 1.94 -0.07
CA SER A 132 8.61 0.94 0.98
C SER A 132 9.21 -0.40 0.58
N SER A 133 9.02 -0.84 -0.67
CA SER A 133 9.66 -2.02 -1.25
C SER A 133 11.19 -1.87 -1.29
N ARG A 134 11.72 -0.69 -1.56
CA ARG A 134 13.17 -0.45 -1.61
C ARG A 134 13.80 -0.46 -0.22
N VAL A 135 13.11 0.11 0.77
CA VAL A 135 13.63 0.23 2.15
C VAL A 135 13.38 -1.04 2.97
N TYR A 136 12.26 -1.73 2.74
CA TYR A 136 11.82 -2.89 3.51
C TYR A 136 11.73 -4.17 2.68
N GLY A 137 12.29 -4.17 1.46
CA GLY A 137 12.24 -5.27 0.50
C GLY A 137 12.87 -6.58 0.96
N SER A 138 13.79 -6.52 1.91
CA SER A 138 14.46 -7.69 2.49
C SER A 138 13.71 -8.29 3.68
N THR A 139 12.56 -7.74 4.08
CA THR A 139 11.77 -8.25 5.21
C THR A 139 11.28 -9.67 4.88
N PRO A 140 11.73 -10.70 5.63
CA PRO A 140 11.36 -12.07 5.33
C PRO A 140 9.90 -12.34 5.70
N LYS A 141 9.35 -13.37 5.08
CA LYS A 141 8.02 -13.89 5.38
C LYS A 141 7.84 -14.18 6.88
N GLY A 142 6.72 -13.70 7.42
CA GLY A 142 6.35 -13.92 8.82
C GLY A 142 7.09 -13.04 9.83
N PHE A 143 7.90 -12.08 9.37
CA PHE A 143 8.60 -11.15 10.27
C PHE A 143 7.65 -10.38 11.21
N TYR A 144 6.46 -10.05 10.71
CA TYR A 144 5.38 -9.39 11.48
C TYR A 144 4.29 -10.33 11.95
N LYS A 145 4.59 -11.63 12.13
CA LYS A 145 3.64 -12.61 12.65
C LYS A 145 3.03 -12.11 13.97
N SER A 146 1.71 -12.13 14.03
CA SER A 146 0.92 -11.73 15.19
C SER A 146 -0.35 -12.57 15.30
N ASN A 147 -1.26 -12.18 16.19
CA ASN A 147 -2.58 -12.81 16.30
C ASN A 147 -3.51 -12.49 15.11
N LEU A 148 -3.14 -11.53 14.24
CA LEU A 148 -3.87 -11.27 13.00
C LEU A 148 -3.57 -12.38 11.99
N ARG A 149 -4.60 -13.14 11.61
CA ARG A 149 -4.50 -14.24 10.63
C ARG A 149 -3.89 -13.76 9.31
N GLY A 150 -2.97 -14.54 8.76
CA GLY A 150 -2.28 -14.25 7.50
C GLY A 150 -0.98 -13.48 7.67
N THR A 151 -0.70 -12.93 8.86
CA THR A 151 0.58 -12.24 9.12
C THR A 151 1.78 -13.19 9.11
N GLU A 152 1.55 -14.50 9.29
CA GLU A 152 2.56 -15.54 9.08
C GLU A 152 3.00 -15.69 7.61
N GLN A 153 2.20 -15.19 6.67
CA GLN A 153 2.52 -15.17 5.25
C GLN A 153 3.11 -13.83 4.80
N LEU A 154 2.94 -12.77 5.60
CA LEU A 154 3.32 -11.40 5.25
C LEU A 154 4.82 -11.27 4.96
N ASP A 155 5.13 -10.82 3.75
CA ASP A 155 6.48 -10.46 3.29
C ASP A 155 6.43 -9.16 2.47
N SER A 156 7.60 -8.71 2.00
CA SER A 156 7.76 -7.46 1.26
C SER A 156 7.10 -7.46 -0.12
N SER A 157 6.65 -8.60 -0.65
CA SER A 157 5.96 -8.64 -1.95
C SER A 157 4.62 -7.91 -1.91
N ILE A 158 4.05 -7.67 -0.72
CA ILE A 158 2.82 -6.90 -0.54
C ILE A 158 2.89 -5.51 -1.17
N PHE A 159 4.07 -4.87 -1.18
CA PHE A 159 4.22 -3.52 -1.74
C PHE A 159 4.02 -3.50 -3.26
N LEU A 160 4.64 -4.45 -3.96
CA LEU A 160 4.49 -4.57 -5.41
C LEU A 160 3.07 -5.03 -5.78
N ARG A 161 2.52 -6.01 -5.05
CA ARG A 161 1.13 -6.47 -5.19
C ARG A 161 0.16 -5.30 -5.08
N ALA A 162 0.26 -4.52 -4.01
CA ALA A 162 -0.59 -3.35 -3.79
C ALA A 162 -0.46 -2.32 -4.92
N ALA A 163 0.73 -2.11 -5.47
CA ALA A 163 0.95 -1.18 -6.57
C ALA A 163 0.31 -1.68 -7.88
N ILE A 164 0.49 -2.95 -8.21
CA ILE A 164 -0.14 -3.60 -9.37
C ILE A 164 -1.66 -3.57 -9.26
N MET A 165 -2.22 -3.98 -8.11
CA MET A 165 -3.65 -3.95 -7.87
C MET A 165 -4.23 -2.54 -7.96
N THR A 166 -3.47 -1.54 -7.51
CA THR A 166 -3.87 -0.13 -7.67
C THR A 166 -4.00 0.26 -9.14
N LEU A 167 -3.03 -0.09 -9.97
CA LEU A 167 -3.08 0.19 -11.42
C LEU A 167 -4.12 -0.66 -12.15
N ASN A 168 -4.35 -1.91 -11.74
CA ASN A 168 -5.45 -2.73 -12.25
C ASN A 168 -6.81 -2.07 -11.96
N LYS A 169 -6.96 -1.44 -10.80
CA LYS A 169 -8.17 -0.71 -10.42
C LYS A 169 -8.31 0.63 -11.14
N GLN A 170 -7.23 1.42 -11.24
CA GLN A 170 -7.25 2.78 -11.78
C GLN A 170 -7.03 2.87 -13.30
N ASP A 171 -6.78 1.72 -13.95
CA ASP A 171 -6.29 1.58 -15.33
C ASP A 171 -4.80 1.94 -15.49
N TRP A 172 -4.08 1.09 -16.23
CA TRP A 172 -2.64 1.24 -16.50
C TRP A 172 -2.29 2.33 -17.51
N ALA A 173 -3.25 2.70 -18.35
CA ALA A 173 -3.07 3.62 -19.45
C ALA A 173 -3.96 4.85 -19.26
N VAL A 174 -3.44 6.01 -19.68
CA VAL A 174 -4.20 7.24 -19.77
C VAL A 174 -5.29 7.06 -20.82
N LYS A 175 -6.53 6.80 -20.41
CA LYS A 175 -7.68 6.95 -21.30
C LYS A 175 -8.05 8.43 -21.31
N SER A 176 -8.26 9.00 -22.50
CA SER A 176 -8.48 10.43 -22.75
C SER A 176 -9.70 11.07 -22.05
N ASN A 177 -10.51 10.28 -21.34
CA ASN A 177 -11.67 10.77 -20.61
C ASN A 177 -11.27 11.11 -19.17
N PHE A 178 -10.85 12.36 -19.00
CA PHE A 178 -10.68 12.99 -17.70
C PHE A 178 -11.93 12.79 -16.82
N ARG A 179 -11.73 12.30 -15.59
CA ARG A 179 -12.66 12.37 -14.42
C ARG A 179 -13.60 11.20 -14.11
N GLN A 180 -13.18 9.94 -14.28
CA GLN A 180 -13.81 8.84 -13.54
C GLN A 180 -12.76 8.04 -12.76
N PHE A 181 -12.38 8.55 -11.59
CA PHE A 181 -11.51 7.82 -10.67
C PHE A 181 -12.29 6.68 -10.01
N LYS A 182 -11.71 5.50 -9.95
CA LYS A 182 -12.41 4.26 -9.58
C LYS A 182 -12.30 3.91 -8.10
N TRP A 183 -11.88 4.86 -7.26
CA TRP A 183 -11.72 4.63 -5.83
C TRP A 183 -13.03 4.21 -5.17
N PHE A 184 -12.94 3.33 -4.18
CA PHE A 184 -14.07 3.17 -3.26
C PHE A 184 -14.00 4.30 -2.24
N MET A 185 -15.17 4.79 -1.88
CA MET A 185 -15.43 5.79 -0.84
C MET A 185 -16.29 5.14 0.24
#